data_AF-A0A507CKQ8-F1
#
_entry.id   AF-A0A507CKQ8-F1
#
_cell.length_a   1.000
_cell.length_b   1.000
_cell.length_c   1.000
_cell.angle_alpha   90.00
_cell.angle_beta   90.00
_cell.angle_gamma   90.00
#
_symmetry.space_group_name_H-M   'P 1'
#
loop_
_entity.id
_entity.type
_entity.pdbx_description
1 polymer ?
#
loop_
_entity_poly.entity_id
_entity_poly.type
_entity_poly.pdbx_seq_one_letter_code
_entity_poly.pdbx_strand_id
1 'polypeptide(L)'
;KVALRNDGMDQKKEDFRKYLEKNGITDALTKVLVGLYEEPEKPENPIDFVKQFLGGPSSVDVEALKHENEDLRRRVDELQTRLDELLKPPAETSPVAEPPAQ
;
A
#
# COMPACT_ATOMS: atom_id res chain seq x y z
N LYS A 1 31.31 24.41 36.04
CA LYS A 1 30.80 24.46 34.64
C LYS A 1 30.28 23.09 34.16
N VAL A 2 29.47 22.38 34.96
CA VAL A 2 28.97 21.03 34.61
C VAL A 2 27.51 21.05 34.13
N ALA A 3 26.70 22.05 34.56
CA ALA A 3 25.27 22.13 34.21
C ALA A 3 25.00 22.36 32.70
N LEU A 4 25.74 23.25 32.04
CA LEU A 4 25.47 23.68 30.65
C LEU A 4 25.62 22.58 29.59
N ARG A 5 26.33 21.47 29.89
CA ARG A 5 26.52 20.37 28.93
C ARG A 5 25.39 19.35 28.97
N ASN A 6 24.63 19.30 30.06
CA ASN A 6 23.56 18.32 30.26
C ASN A 6 22.22 18.82 29.70
N ASP A 7 21.90 20.11 29.89
CA ASP A 7 20.64 20.71 29.43
C ASP A 7 20.42 20.58 27.92
N GLY A 8 21.48 20.77 27.12
CA GLY A 8 21.42 20.58 25.67
C GLY A 8 21.28 19.13 25.22
N MET A 9 21.68 18.15 26.03
CA MET A 9 21.45 16.73 25.76
C MET A 9 20.04 16.30 26.19
N ASP A 10 19.56 16.83 27.31
CA ASP A 10 18.22 16.52 27.81
C ASP A 10 17.14 17.11 26.90
N GLN A 11 17.33 18.33 26.38
CA GLN A 11 16.45 18.91 25.36
C GLN A 11 16.37 18.03 24.10
N LYS A 12 17.52 17.56 23.58
CA LYS A 12 17.55 16.68 22.40
C LYS A 12 16.82 15.35 22.63
N LYS A 13 16.93 14.79 23.83
CA LYS A 13 16.20 13.57 24.20
C LYS A 13 14.69 13.83 24.26
N GLU A 14 14.29 14.97 24.83
CA GLU A 14 12.90 15.35 24.91
C GLU A 14 12.28 15.57 23.53
N ASP A 15 12.97 16.29 22.64
CA ASP A 15 12.54 16.52 21.27
C ASP A 15 12.39 15.20 20.50
N PHE A 16 13.32 14.26 20.70
CA PHE A 16 13.23 12.93 20.10
C PHE A 16 12.05 12.12 20.65
N ARG A 17 11.78 12.16 21.96
CA ARG A 17 10.58 11.51 22.55
C ARG A 17 9.29 12.07 21.96
N LYS A 18 9.17 13.40 21.90
CA LYS A 18 8.01 14.08 21.27
C LYS A 18 7.86 13.70 19.80
N TYR A 19 8.96 13.56 19.07
CA TYR A 19 8.94 13.07 17.69
C TYR A 19 8.37 11.65 17.60
N LEU A 20 8.83 10.72 18.44
CA LEU A 20 8.31 9.35 18.43
C LEU A 20 6.82 9.29 18.78
N GLU A 21 6.40 10.04 19.79
CA GLU A 21 5.00 10.15 20.20
C GLU A 21 4.12 10.77 19.10
N LYS A 22 4.54 11.90 18.54
CA LYS A 22 3.80 12.60 17.48
C LYS A 22 3.60 11.75 16.23
N ASN A 23 4.56 10.90 15.90
CA ASN A 23 4.49 10.01 14.74
C ASN A 23 3.89 8.62 15.08
N GLY A 24 3.38 8.41 16.30
CA GLY A 24 2.73 7.17 16.70
C GLY A 24 3.67 5.97 16.87
N ILE A 25 4.99 6.17 16.86
CA ILE A 25 5.98 5.09 16.99
C ILE A 25 5.90 4.46 18.39
N THR A 26 5.73 5.28 19.43
CA THR A 26 5.59 4.80 20.81
C THR A 26 4.36 3.90 20.97
N ASP A 27 3.23 4.27 20.38
CA ASP A 27 1.99 3.49 20.42
C ASP A 27 2.14 2.17 19.65
N ALA A 28 2.74 2.20 18.46
CA ALA A 28 3.00 1.00 17.68
C ALA A 28 3.91 0.01 18.44
N LEU A 29 5.01 0.48 19.03
CA LEU A 29 5.90 -0.37 19.84
C LEU A 29 5.18 -0.93 21.07
N THR A 30 4.33 -0.13 21.72
CA THR A 30 3.55 -0.57 22.88
C THR A 30 2.60 -1.70 22.49
N LYS A 31 1.89 -1.58 21.37
CA LYS A 31 0.97 -2.62 20.87
C LYS A 31 1.69 -3.92 20.56
N VAL A 32 2.89 -3.88 19.97
CA VAL A 32 3.70 -5.09 19.72
C VAL A 32 4.04 -5.80 21.03
N LEU A 33 4.49 -5.05 22.04
CA LEU A 33 4.88 -5.60 23.33
C LEU A 33 3.67 -6.15 24.11
N VAL A 34 2.52 -5.48 24.03
CA VAL A 34 1.26 -5.98 24.59
C VAL A 34 0.84 -7.27 23.90
N GLY A 35 0.86 -7.31 22.56
CA GLY A 35 0.55 -8.53 21.80
C GLY A 35 1.46 -9.69 22.21
N LEU A 36 2.78 -9.46 22.27
CA LEU A 36 3.73 -10.47 22.74
C LEU A 36 3.47 -10.91 24.18
N TYR A 37 3.00 -10.00 25.04
CA TYR A 37 2.65 -10.32 26.43
C TYR A 37 1.38 -11.15 26.53
N GLU A 38 0.38 -10.87 25.71
CA GLU A 38 -0.93 -11.55 25.67
C GLU A 38 -0.88 -12.91 24.99
N GLU A 39 0.14 -13.19 24.16
CA GLU A 39 0.31 -14.51 23.54
C GLU A 39 0.30 -15.64 24.59
N PRO A 40 -0.66 -16.59 24.49
CA PRO A 40 -0.83 -17.68 25.46
C PRO A 40 0.33 -18.67 25.42
N GLU A 41 0.94 -18.85 24.24
CA GLU A 41 2.18 -19.58 24.04
C GLU A 41 3.24 -18.61 23.52
N LYS A 42 4.33 -18.44 24.27
CA LYS A 42 5.39 -17.52 23.85
C LYS A 42 6.07 -18.05 22.59
N PRO A 43 6.23 -17.23 21.55
CA PRO A 43 6.92 -17.67 20.33
C PRO A 43 8.36 -18.07 20.67
N GLU A 44 8.82 -19.16 20.06
CA GLU A 44 10.20 -19.65 20.21
C GLU A 44 11.22 -18.59 19.77
N ASN A 45 10.85 -17.74 18.80
CA ASN A 45 11.63 -16.58 18.38
C ASN A 45 10.84 -15.25 18.54
N PRO A 46 10.95 -14.59 19.71
CA PRO A 46 10.28 -13.31 19.96
C PRO A 46 10.71 -12.17 19.02
N ILE A 47 11.94 -12.22 18.50
CA ILE A 47 12.45 -11.20 17.58
C ILE A 47 11.71 -11.26 16.24
N ASP A 48 11.40 -12.47 15.76
CA ASP A 48 10.66 -12.62 14.51
C ASP A 48 9.19 -12.22 14.65
N PHE A 49 8.57 -12.49 15.80
CA PHE A 49 7.23 -11.95 16.13
C PHE A 49 7.19 -10.41 16.04
N VAL A 50 8.17 -9.74 16.66
CA VAL A 50 8.28 -8.28 16.64
C VAL A 50 8.47 -7.74 15.21
N LYS A 51 9.29 -8.40 14.38
CA LYS A 51 9.47 -8.02 12.97
C LYS A 51 8.16 -8.13 12.20
N GLN A 52 7.45 -9.24 12.33
CA GLN A 52 6.17 -9.46 11.64
C GLN A 52 5.13 -8.42 12.04
N PHE A 53 5.00 -8.13 13.35
CA PHE A 53 4.01 -7.19 13.86
C PHE A 53 4.29 -5.73 13.47
N LEU A 54 5.56 -5.34 13.33
CA LEU A 54 5.98 -4.01 12.87
C LEU A 54 5.95 -3.84 11.34
N GLY A 55 5.48 -4.82 10.58
CA GLY A 55 5.49 -4.78 9.12
C GLY A 55 6.88 -5.00 8.51
N GLY A 56 7.83 -5.51 9.30
CA GLY A 56 9.08 -6.06 8.77
C GLY A 56 8.79 -7.21 7.81
N PRO A 57 9.57 -7.34 6.72
CA PRO A 57 9.24 -8.24 5.62
C PRO A 57 9.12 -9.67 6.13
N SER A 58 7.89 -10.16 6.17
CA SER A 58 7.60 -11.59 6.22
C SER A 58 6.64 -12.06 5.12
N SER A 59 5.97 -11.17 4.35
CA SER A 59 5.21 -11.57 3.13
C SER A 59 4.42 -10.42 2.44
N VAL A 60 4.94 -9.19 2.34
CA VAL A 60 4.42 -8.34 1.24
C VAL A 60 5.04 -8.94 -0.02
N ASP A 61 4.32 -9.87 -0.65
CA ASP A 61 4.69 -10.41 -1.95
C ASP A 61 4.45 -9.31 -2.98
N VAL A 62 5.42 -8.40 -3.06
CA VAL A 62 5.43 -7.29 -3.99
C VAL A 62 5.31 -7.80 -5.43
N GLU A 63 5.80 -9.01 -5.71
CA GLU A 63 5.68 -9.65 -7.03
C GLU A 63 4.24 -10.12 -7.28
N ALA A 64 3.56 -10.74 -6.31
CA ALA A 64 2.13 -11.05 -6.43
C ALA A 64 1.28 -9.79 -6.63
N LEU A 65 1.57 -8.71 -5.89
CA LEU A 65 0.87 -7.43 -6.05
C LEU A 65 1.12 -6.77 -7.40
N LYS A 66 2.34 -6.88 -7.95
CA LYS A 66 2.65 -6.41 -9.31
C LYS A 66 1.89 -7.21 -10.36
N HIS A 67 1.89 -8.54 -10.24
CA HIS A 67 1.17 -9.42 -11.16
C HIS A 67 -0.33 -9.11 -11.17
N GLU A 68 -0.94 -8.96 -9.98
CA GLU A 68 -2.35 -8.59 -9.88
C GLU A 68 -2.64 -7.21 -10.50
N ASN A 69 -1.73 -6.24 -10.33
CA ASN A 69 -1.87 -4.93 -10.96
C ASN A 69 -1.82 -5.00 -12.49
N GLU A 70 -0.91 -5.81 -13.05
CA GLU A 70 -0.80 -6.02 -14.49
C GLU A 70 -2.05 -6.70 -15.06
N ASP A 71 -2.56 -7.72 -14.39
CA ASP A 71 -3.79 -8.42 -14.78
C ASP A 71 -5.00 -7.48 -14.75
N LEU A 72 -5.13 -6.67 -13.70
CA LEU A 72 -6.21 -5.69 -13.59
C LEU A 72 -6.13 -4.64 -14.69
N ARG A 73 -4.93 -4.14 -15.02
CA ARG A 73 -4.72 -3.20 -16.13
C ARG A 73 -5.13 -3.80 -17.47
N ARG A 74 -4.74 -5.04 -17.76
CA ARG A 74 -5.17 -5.75 -18.98
C ARG A 74 -6.68 -5.86 -19.08
N ARG A 75 -7.35 -6.22 -17.98
CA ARG A 75 -8.82 -6.33 -17.95
C ARG A 75 -9.50 -4.99 -18.18
N VAL A 76 -8.96 -3.90 -17.61
CA VAL A 76 -9.47 -2.55 -17.86
C VAL A 76 -9.35 -2.21 -19.34
N ASP A 77 -8.19 -2.45 -19.96
CA ASP A 77 -7.97 -2.16 -21.38
C ASP A 77 -8.89 -2.97 -22.31
N GLU A 78 -9.09 -4.27 -22.01
CA GLU A 78 -10.03 -5.12 -22.74
C GLU A 78 -11.48 -4.64 -22.62
N LEU A 79 -11.91 -4.31 -21.40
CA LEU A 79 -13.26 -3.81 -21.16
C LEU A 79 -13.48 -2.45 -21.82
N GLN A 80 -12.47 -1.58 -21.80
CA GLN A 80 -12.51 -0.28 -22.47
C GLN A 80 -12.64 -0.46 -23.99
N THR A 81 -11.88 -1.36 -24.58
CA THR A 81 -11.95 -1.69 -26.01
C THR A 81 -13.33 -2.20 -26.40
N ARG A 82 -13.90 -3.11 -25.61
CA ARG A 82 -15.26 -3.63 -25.85
C ARG A 82 -16.31 -2.54 -25.73
N LEU A 83 -16.17 -1.65 -24.74
CA LEU A 83 -17.06 -0.51 -24.58
C LEU A 83 -17.04 0.38 -25.83
N ASP A 84 -15.84 0.68 -26.34
CA ASP A 84 -15.65 1.50 -27.53
C ASP A 84 -16.20 0.82 -28.80
N GLU A 85 -16.07 -0.50 -28.93
CA GLU A 85 -16.66 -1.27 -30.04
C GLU A 85 -18.19 -1.26 -29.99
N LEU A 86 -18.80 -1.41 -28.81
CA LEU A 86 -20.25 -1.39 -28.62
C LEU A 86 -20.85 0.01 -28.76
N LEU A 87 -20.10 1.05 -28.41
CA LEU A 87 -20.50 2.45 -28.58
C LEU A 87 -20.24 2.96 -30.00
N LYS A 88 -19.52 2.20 -30.84
CA LYS A 88 -19.32 2.54 -32.24
C LYS A 88 -20.66 2.33 -32.98
N PRO A 89 -21.28 3.39 -33.54
CA PRO A 89 -22.53 3.24 -34.26
C PRO A 89 -22.32 2.28 -35.46
N PRO A 90 -23.30 1.41 -35.78
CA PRO A 90 -23.20 0.52 -36.92
C PRO A 90 -22.97 1.38 -38.17
N ALA A 91 -21.85 1.13 -38.85
CA ALA A 91 -21.53 1.77 -40.11
C ALA A 91 -22.75 1.62 -41.03
N GLU A 92 -23.37 2.76 -41.34
CA GLU A 92 -24.52 2.85 -42.24
C GLU A 92 -24.18 2.08 -43.51
N THR A 93 -24.99 1.07 -43.77
CA THR A 93 -24.95 0.24 -44.96
C THR A 93 -25.10 1.12 -46.19
N SER A 94 -24.07 1.11 -47.03
CA SER A 94 -23.96 1.49 -48.45
C SER A 94 -24.91 2.54 -49.05
N PRO A 95 -24.39 3.53 -49.81
CA PRO A 95 -25.22 4.28 -50.75
C PRO A 95 -25.64 3.31 -51.87
N VAL A 96 -26.92 2.94 -51.90
CA VAL A 96 -27.52 2.28 -53.07
C VAL A 96 -27.44 3.28 -54.22
N ALA A 97 -26.51 3.03 -55.14
CA ALA A 97 -26.42 3.72 -56.41
C ALA A 97 -27.70 3.45 -57.21
N GLU A 98 -28.52 4.48 -57.37
CA GLU A 98 -29.69 4.48 -58.23
C GLU A 98 -29.23 4.49 -59.70
N PRO A 99 -29.61 3.50 -60.54
CA PRO A 99 -29.21 3.49 -61.94
C PRO A 99 -29.99 4.56 -62.72
N PRO A 100 -29.40 5.17 -63.78
CA PRO A 100 -30.06 6.24 -64.50
C PRO A 100 -31.28 5.70 -65.26
N ALA A 101 -32.43 6.34 -65.05
CA ALA A 101 -33.63 6.10 -65.84
C ALA A 101 -33.38 6.54 -67.30
N GLN A 102 -33.87 5.71 -68.23
CA GLN A 102 -33.79 5.88 -69.68
C GLN A 102 -34.51 7.15 -70.16
#